data_AF-A0A9P8DWW1-F1
#
_entry.id   AF-A0A9P8DWW1-F1
#
_cell.length_a   1.000
_cell.length_b   1.000
_cell.length_c   1.000
_cell.angle_alpha   90.00
_cell.angle_beta   90.00
_cell.angle_gamma   90.00
#
_symmetry.space_group_name_H-M   'P 1'
#
loop_
_entity.id
_entity.type
_entity.pdbx_description
1 polymer ?
#
loop_
_entity_poly.entity_id
_entity_poly.type
_entity_poly.pdbx_seq_one_letter_code
_entity_poly.pdbx_strand_id
1 'polypeptide(L)'
;GLDRYNPETTTVFQDYVVSQCENQTYDCYANLALLKLYQFNPHLGRDETITNILVKSLTVFPSPDFSLCLALLPPHVLAPNPAANSLAEAVQKLNTLHSQLIGASYDQFWSTLDGDDLYADLIADVQGFEELMRIRQAVVISQTMQSVDRAVLESWLNLNGEAFDKFVKETCGWSVGGSTVSIPLNKENEARGTVVRENVKFDQFSRMIKRAYEQPA
;
A
#
# COMPACT_ATOMS: atom_id res chain seq x y z
N GLY A 1 -7.48 0.57 -26.50
CA GLY A 1 -6.29 -0.30 -26.41
C GLY A 1 -5.05 0.45 -26.86
N LEU A 2 -5.07 0.90 -28.13
CA LEU A 2 -4.04 1.76 -28.72
C LEU A 2 -4.01 3.18 -28.10
N ASP A 3 -5.15 3.72 -27.67
CA ASP A 3 -5.22 5.08 -27.12
C ASP A 3 -4.49 5.26 -25.79
N ARG A 4 -4.16 4.18 -25.07
CA ARG A 4 -3.47 4.24 -23.76
C ARG A 4 -2.04 4.76 -23.85
N TYR A 5 -1.45 4.75 -25.05
CA TYR A 5 -0.12 5.29 -25.32
C TYR A 5 -0.16 6.53 -26.21
N ASN A 6 -1.36 7.06 -26.52
CA ASN A 6 -1.49 8.30 -27.27
C ASN A 6 -1.17 9.48 -26.32
N PRO A 7 -0.14 10.31 -26.62
CA PRO A 7 0.20 11.49 -25.83
C PRO A 7 -0.98 12.43 -25.59
N GLU A 8 -1.94 12.50 -26.50
CA GLU A 8 -3.14 13.35 -26.39
C GLU A 8 -4.08 12.92 -25.25
N THR A 9 -3.98 11.67 -24.78
CA THR A 9 -4.78 11.17 -23.64
C THR A 9 -4.19 11.53 -22.28
N THR A 10 -2.96 12.09 -22.24
CA THR A 10 -2.25 12.40 -21.00
C THR A 10 -3.06 13.31 -20.07
N THR A 11 -3.72 14.33 -20.61
CA THR A 11 -4.55 15.25 -19.81
C THR A 11 -5.75 14.54 -19.19
N VAL A 12 -6.38 13.62 -19.91
CA VAL A 12 -7.50 12.82 -19.37
C VAL A 12 -7.04 11.96 -18.18
N PHE A 13 -5.85 11.35 -18.28
CA PHE A 13 -5.29 10.61 -17.15
C PHE A 13 -4.90 11.51 -15.98
N GLN A 14 -4.36 12.71 -16.24
CA GLN A 14 -4.04 13.70 -15.20
C GLN A 14 -5.30 14.13 -14.45
N ASP A 15 -6.36 14.50 -15.17
CA ASP A 15 -7.64 14.90 -14.57
C ASP A 15 -8.28 13.73 -13.81
N TYR A 16 -8.11 12.49 -14.29
CA TYR A 16 -8.58 11.30 -13.59
C TYR A 16 -7.79 11.03 -12.29
N VAL A 17 -6.50 11.35 -12.22
CA VAL A 17 -5.75 11.29 -10.96
C VAL A 17 -6.28 12.32 -9.97
N VAL A 18 -6.56 13.55 -10.40
CA VAL A 18 -7.18 14.57 -9.54
C VAL A 18 -8.53 14.07 -9.01
N SER A 19 -9.38 13.51 -9.89
CA SER A 19 -10.65 12.91 -9.49
C SER A 19 -10.49 11.77 -8.48
N GLN A 20 -9.44 10.94 -8.59
CA GLN A 20 -9.13 9.90 -7.59
C GLN A 20 -8.72 10.49 -6.23
N CYS A 21 -8.02 11.62 -6.23
CA CYS A 21 -7.63 12.33 -5.01
C CYS A 21 -8.85 12.92 -4.29
N GLU A 22 -9.78 13.54 -5.02
CA GLU A 22 -11.01 14.13 -4.47
C GLU A 22 -12.02 13.07 -4.02
N ASN A 23 -12.25 12.03 -4.83
CA ASN A 23 -13.36 11.09 -4.59
C ASN A 23 -12.96 9.84 -3.79
N GLN A 24 -11.75 9.81 -3.23
CA GLN A 24 -11.21 8.66 -2.48
C GLN A 24 -11.21 7.33 -3.26
N THR A 25 -11.22 7.37 -4.60
CA THR A 25 -11.13 6.18 -5.46
C THR A 25 -9.68 5.85 -5.79
N TYR A 26 -9.41 4.64 -6.28
CA TYR A 26 -8.07 4.25 -6.68
C TYR A 26 -8.10 3.28 -7.87
N ASP A 27 -7.33 3.61 -8.91
CA ASP A 27 -7.16 2.79 -10.10
C ASP A 27 -5.66 2.66 -10.43
N CYS A 28 -5.06 1.57 -9.96
CA CYS A 28 -3.65 1.25 -10.18
C CYS A 28 -3.30 1.19 -11.68
N TYR A 29 -4.16 0.63 -12.52
CA TYR A 29 -3.84 0.47 -13.94
C TYR A 29 -3.79 1.81 -14.67
N ALA A 30 -4.70 2.73 -14.36
CA ALA A 30 -4.66 4.09 -14.91
C ALA A 30 -3.42 4.84 -14.45
N ASN A 31 -3.08 4.73 -13.16
CA ASN A 31 -1.92 5.39 -12.56
C ASN A 31 -0.60 4.89 -13.18
N LEU A 32 -0.42 3.57 -13.28
CA LEU A 32 0.76 2.98 -13.92
C LEU A 32 0.83 3.30 -15.42
N ALA A 33 -0.30 3.37 -16.12
CA ALA A 33 -0.34 3.77 -17.52
C ALA A 33 0.15 5.22 -17.70
N LEU A 34 -0.27 6.15 -16.83
CA LEU A 34 0.18 7.54 -16.85
C LEU A 34 1.68 7.66 -16.55
N LEU A 35 2.19 6.96 -15.52
CA LEU A 35 3.63 6.94 -15.24
C LEU A 35 4.43 6.36 -16.42
N LYS A 36 3.88 5.33 -17.08
CA LYS A 36 4.50 4.76 -18.28
C LYS A 36 4.50 5.74 -19.46
N LEU A 37 3.43 6.51 -19.63
CA LEU A 37 3.35 7.59 -20.63
C LEU A 37 4.41 8.66 -20.39
N TYR A 38 4.60 9.09 -19.13
CA TYR A 38 5.66 10.03 -18.75
C TYR A 38 7.06 9.45 -19.00
N GLN A 39 7.27 8.15 -18.75
CA GLN A 39 8.54 7.48 -19.04
C GLN A 39 8.89 7.55 -20.54
N PHE A 40 7.90 7.40 -21.43
CA PHE A 40 8.11 7.52 -22.88
C PHE A 40 8.16 8.98 -23.36
N ASN A 41 7.48 9.90 -22.67
CA ASN A 41 7.36 11.31 -23.06
C ASN A 41 7.67 12.24 -21.87
N PRO A 42 8.96 12.41 -21.49
CA PRO A 42 9.32 13.15 -20.27
C PRO A 42 8.83 14.61 -20.23
N HIS A 43 8.69 15.24 -21.39
CA HIS A 43 8.21 16.63 -21.52
C HIS A 43 6.73 16.81 -21.11
N LEU A 44 5.96 15.73 -20.99
CA LEU A 44 4.57 15.74 -20.52
C LEU A 44 4.45 15.50 -19.01
N GLY A 45 5.55 15.12 -18.35
CA GLY A 45 5.59 14.83 -16.93
C GLY A 45 5.18 16.02 -16.08
N ARG A 46 4.36 15.77 -15.06
CA ARG A 46 4.00 16.74 -14.02
C ARG A 46 4.36 16.16 -12.66
N ASP A 47 5.25 16.85 -11.96
CA ASP A 47 5.77 16.41 -10.66
C ASP A 47 4.64 16.19 -9.65
N GLU A 48 3.70 17.13 -9.56
CA GLU A 48 2.51 17.05 -8.70
C GLU A 48 1.64 15.82 -8.99
N THR A 49 1.42 15.49 -10.27
CA THR A 49 0.66 14.29 -10.62
C THR A 49 1.41 13.02 -10.24
N ILE A 50 2.74 13.02 -10.36
CA ILE A 50 3.58 11.87 -9.95
C ILE A 50 3.50 11.71 -8.42
N THR A 51 3.64 12.79 -7.65
CA THR A 51 3.54 12.73 -6.18
C THR A 51 2.15 12.29 -5.75
N ASN A 52 1.08 12.79 -6.37
CA ASN A 52 -0.30 12.39 -6.08
C ASN A 52 -0.53 10.89 -6.35
N ILE A 53 0.01 10.34 -7.44
CA ILE A 53 -0.04 8.89 -7.69
C ILE A 53 0.67 8.11 -6.57
N LEU A 54 1.86 8.56 -6.16
CA LEU A 54 2.63 7.90 -5.11
C LEU A 54 1.91 7.95 -3.76
N VAL A 55 1.39 9.11 -3.35
CA VAL A 55 0.60 9.28 -2.12
C VAL A 55 -0.64 8.39 -2.15
N LYS A 56 -1.39 8.38 -3.27
CA LYS A 56 -2.53 7.49 -3.45
C LYS A 56 -2.14 6.02 -3.32
N SER A 57 -0.99 5.61 -3.86
CA SER A 57 -0.51 4.23 -3.72
C SER A 57 -0.13 3.85 -2.28
N LEU A 58 0.23 4.81 -1.41
CA LEU A 58 0.41 4.56 0.02
C LEU A 58 -0.93 4.15 0.69
N THR A 59 -2.06 4.75 0.26
CA THR A 59 -3.39 4.48 0.83
C THR A 59 -3.95 3.08 0.53
N VAL A 60 -3.23 2.28 -0.26
CA VAL A 60 -3.60 0.89 -0.57
C VAL A 60 -2.56 -0.12 -0.07
N PHE A 61 -1.65 0.29 0.83
CA PHE A 61 -0.75 -0.66 1.49
C PHE A 61 -1.56 -1.80 2.17
N PRO A 62 -1.04 -3.04 2.21
CA PRO A 62 0.30 -3.48 1.83
C PRO A 62 0.45 -3.87 0.33
N SER A 63 -0.36 -3.30 -0.57
CA SER A 63 -0.24 -3.52 -2.03
C SER A 63 1.19 -3.21 -2.54
N PRO A 64 1.69 -3.95 -3.55
CA PRO A 64 2.98 -3.65 -4.20
C PRO A 64 2.97 -2.38 -5.08
N ASP A 65 1.82 -1.71 -5.22
CA ASP A 65 1.62 -0.62 -6.19
C ASP A 65 2.61 0.54 -6.02
N PHE A 66 2.96 0.92 -4.79
CA PHE A 66 3.94 1.98 -4.56
C PHE A 66 5.31 1.63 -5.17
N SER A 67 5.79 0.39 -4.94
CA SER A 67 7.04 -0.08 -5.52
C SER A 67 6.96 -0.18 -7.06
N LEU A 68 5.81 -0.56 -7.61
CA LEU A 68 5.58 -0.56 -9.07
C LEU A 68 5.62 0.86 -9.65
N CYS A 69 5.05 1.84 -8.95
CA CYS A 69 5.12 3.24 -9.35
C CYS A 69 6.56 3.74 -9.37
N LEU A 70 7.35 3.46 -8.33
CA LEU A 70 8.78 3.82 -8.28
C LEU A 70 9.57 3.24 -9.45
N ALA A 71 9.30 1.98 -9.82
CA ALA A 71 9.99 1.31 -10.93
C ALA A 71 9.74 1.96 -12.30
N LEU A 72 8.71 2.80 -12.44
CA LEU A 72 8.42 3.55 -13.66
C LEU A 72 9.03 4.96 -13.68
N LEU A 73 9.57 5.45 -12.55
CA LEU A 73 10.19 6.76 -12.48
C LEU A 73 11.59 6.77 -13.10
N PRO A 74 12.06 7.92 -13.60
CA PRO A 74 13.42 8.05 -14.10
C PRO A 74 14.47 7.79 -13.01
N PRO A 75 15.62 7.15 -13.32
CA PRO A 75 16.65 6.83 -12.32
C PRO A 75 17.21 8.03 -11.55
N HIS A 76 17.25 9.21 -12.17
CA HIS A 76 17.74 10.43 -11.52
C HIS A 76 16.82 10.94 -10.40
N VAL A 77 15.51 10.60 -10.46
CA VAL A 77 14.54 10.92 -9.40
C VAL A 77 14.74 9.99 -8.19
N LEU A 78 15.23 8.78 -8.42
CA LEU A 78 15.49 7.78 -7.38
C LEU A 78 16.86 7.95 -6.73
N ALA A 79 17.64 8.96 -7.12
CA ALA A 79 18.97 9.18 -6.59
C ALA A 79 18.93 9.58 -5.09
N PRO A 80 19.89 9.11 -4.28
CA PRO A 80 19.87 9.28 -2.82
C PRO A 80 20.19 10.70 -2.33
N ASN A 81 20.68 11.59 -3.19
CA ASN A 81 21.01 12.97 -2.82
C ASN A 81 20.26 13.95 -3.74
N PRO A 82 18.96 14.19 -3.46
CA PRO A 82 18.15 15.08 -4.27
C PRO A 82 18.62 16.54 -4.11
N ALA A 83 18.56 17.32 -5.19
CA ALA A 83 18.70 18.76 -5.06
C ALA A 83 17.51 19.32 -4.27
N ALA A 84 17.75 20.34 -3.44
CA ALA A 84 16.91 20.80 -2.31
C ALA A 84 15.52 21.39 -2.63
N ASN A 85 14.92 21.08 -3.79
CA ASN A 85 13.53 21.43 -4.17
C ASN A 85 13.09 20.62 -5.41
N SER A 86 13.42 19.32 -5.47
CA SER A 86 13.17 18.50 -6.65
C SER A 86 12.17 17.38 -6.36
N LEU A 87 11.45 16.92 -7.39
CA LEU A 87 10.64 15.69 -7.37
C LEU A 87 11.34 14.52 -6.66
N ALA A 88 12.68 14.42 -6.79
CA ALA A 88 13.48 13.41 -6.13
C ALA A 88 13.37 13.47 -4.59
N GLU A 89 13.34 14.66 -3.99
CA GLU A 89 13.16 14.83 -2.54
C GLU A 89 11.79 14.35 -2.08
N ALA A 90 10.73 14.74 -2.79
CA ALA A 90 9.37 14.27 -2.54
C ALA A 90 9.29 12.74 -2.62
N VAL A 91 9.91 12.13 -3.64
CA VAL A 91 9.94 10.68 -3.81
C VAL A 91 10.70 9.98 -2.69
N GLN A 92 11.84 10.51 -2.22
CA GLN A 92 12.58 9.95 -1.08
C GLN A 92 11.78 10.01 0.22
N LYS A 93 11.09 11.13 0.47
CA LYS A 93 10.19 11.31 1.61
C LYS A 93 9.04 10.31 1.59
N LEU A 94 8.33 10.20 0.47
CA LEU A 94 7.26 9.20 0.31
C LEU A 94 7.77 7.76 0.43
N ASN A 95 8.98 7.47 -0.06
CA ASN A 95 9.59 6.15 0.08
C ASN A 95 9.98 5.83 1.54
N THR A 96 10.34 6.85 2.33
CA THR A 96 10.56 6.70 3.77
C THR A 96 9.27 6.31 4.48
N LEU A 97 8.16 7.01 4.19
CA LEU A 97 6.83 6.66 4.71
C LEU A 97 6.42 5.24 4.30
N HIS A 98 6.61 4.87 3.03
CA HIS A 98 6.34 3.53 2.54
C HIS A 98 7.12 2.46 3.31
N SER A 99 8.41 2.70 3.54
CA SER A 99 9.30 1.78 4.28
C SER A 99 8.83 1.55 5.72
N GLN A 100 8.36 2.61 6.38
CA GLN A 100 7.80 2.52 7.74
C GLN A 100 6.47 1.75 7.76
N LEU A 101 5.61 1.94 6.75
CA LEU A 101 4.35 1.21 6.63
C LEU A 101 4.56 -0.30 6.40
N ILE A 102 5.43 -0.68 5.46
CA ILE A 102 5.73 -2.10 5.21
C ILE A 102 6.47 -2.75 6.38
N GLY A 103 7.23 -1.96 7.15
CA GLY A 103 7.89 -2.39 8.38
C GLY A 103 6.98 -2.39 9.61
N ALA A 104 5.67 -2.13 9.44
CA ALA A 104 4.67 -2.02 10.52
C ALA A 104 5.09 -1.07 11.66
N SER A 105 5.92 -0.06 11.37
CA SER A 105 6.41 0.95 12.31
C SER A 105 5.47 2.16 12.27
N TYR A 106 4.21 1.96 12.66
CA TYR A 106 3.14 2.94 12.46
C TYR A 106 3.28 4.20 13.32
N ASP A 107 3.79 4.06 14.54
CA ASP A 107 4.16 5.16 15.44
C ASP A 107 5.20 6.08 14.79
N GLN A 108 6.22 5.48 14.18
CA GLN A 108 7.26 6.21 13.45
C GLN A 108 6.70 6.85 12.17
N PHE A 109 5.79 6.18 11.47
CA PHE A 109 5.11 6.73 10.29
C PHE A 109 4.39 8.04 10.62
N TRP A 110 3.56 8.05 11.67
CA TRP A 110 2.85 9.26 12.09
C TRP A 110 3.80 10.35 12.56
N SER A 111 4.81 9.99 13.37
CA SER A 111 5.82 10.95 13.83
C SER A 111 6.62 11.57 12.67
N THR A 112 6.86 10.80 11.60
CA THR A 112 7.57 11.27 10.40
C THR A 112 6.67 12.18 9.57
N LEU A 113 5.40 11.81 9.40
CA LEU A 113 4.40 12.60 8.68
C LEU A 113 4.19 13.97 9.34
N ASP A 114 4.10 14.01 10.66
CA ASP A 114 3.86 15.24 11.45
C ASP A 114 5.15 16.08 11.65
N GLY A 115 6.32 15.53 11.34
CA GLY A 115 7.62 16.11 11.69
C GLY A 115 8.18 17.13 10.70
N ASP A 116 7.61 17.23 9.50
CA ASP A 116 8.15 18.07 8.41
C ASP A 116 7.03 18.59 7.51
N ASP A 117 6.94 19.92 7.36
CA ASP A 117 5.86 20.61 6.63
C ASP A 117 5.70 20.12 5.18
N LEU A 118 6.78 19.64 4.54
CA LEU A 118 6.69 19.13 3.18
C LEU A 118 5.81 17.88 3.07
N TYR A 119 5.69 17.08 4.14
CA TYR A 119 4.74 15.96 4.13
C TYR A 119 3.30 16.43 4.09
N ALA A 120 2.97 17.50 4.81
CA ALA A 120 1.63 18.08 4.80
C ALA A 120 1.27 18.57 3.39
N ASP A 121 2.21 19.24 2.71
CA ASP A 121 2.03 19.67 1.32
C ASP A 121 1.84 18.47 0.37
N LEU A 122 2.62 17.40 0.54
CA LEU A 122 2.52 16.21 -0.32
C LEU A 122 1.16 15.50 -0.21
N ILE A 123 0.55 15.48 0.97
CA ILE A 123 -0.73 14.79 1.19
C ILE A 123 -1.96 15.70 1.00
N ALA A 124 -1.76 17.01 0.85
CA ALA A 124 -2.84 18.01 0.88
C ALA A 124 -3.94 17.75 -0.15
N ASP A 125 -3.57 17.29 -1.35
CA ASP A 125 -4.52 17.03 -2.43
C ASP A 125 -5.33 15.74 -2.23
N VAL A 126 -4.85 14.82 -1.38
CA VAL A 126 -5.48 13.50 -1.19
C VAL A 126 -6.50 13.55 -0.07
N GLN A 127 -7.77 13.70 -0.47
CA GLN A 127 -8.88 13.84 0.48
C GLN A 127 -8.98 12.64 1.43
N GLY A 128 -8.92 12.93 2.74
CA GLY A 128 -9.03 11.93 3.79
C GLY A 128 -7.86 10.94 3.84
N PHE A 129 -6.66 11.36 3.40
CA PHE A 129 -5.44 10.54 3.43
C PHE A 129 -5.25 9.83 4.78
N GLU A 130 -5.24 10.56 5.89
CA GLU A 130 -4.99 9.96 7.20
C GLU A 130 -6.08 8.95 7.63
N GLU A 131 -7.34 9.21 7.31
CA GLU A 131 -8.44 8.30 7.64
C GLU A 131 -8.31 7.00 6.84
N LEU A 132 -8.01 7.10 5.54
CA LEU A 132 -7.71 5.92 4.70
C LEU A 132 -6.52 5.13 5.26
N MET A 133 -5.47 5.82 5.70
CA MET A 133 -4.30 5.19 6.32
C MET A 133 -4.66 4.42 7.59
N ARG A 134 -5.43 5.03 8.51
CA ARG A 134 -5.88 4.36 9.74
C ARG A 134 -6.76 3.15 9.44
N ILE A 135 -7.67 3.25 8.47
CA ILE A 135 -8.50 2.12 8.03
C ILE A 135 -7.62 0.97 7.52
N ARG A 136 -6.61 1.25 6.70
CA ARG A 136 -5.69 0.23 6.19
C ARG A 136 -4.82 -0.39 7.28
N GLN A 137 -4.28 0.43 8.19
CA GLN A 137 -3.57 -0.05 9.38
C GLN A 137 -4.45 -1.01 10.19
N ALA A 138 -5.70 -0.63 10.45
CA ALA A 138 -6.66 -1.48 11.16
C ALA A 138 -6.91 -2.81 10.45
N VAL A 139 -7.02 -2.82 9.12
CA VAL A 139 -7.15 -4.07 8.34
C VAL A 139 -5.93 -4.97 8.55
N VAL A 140 -4.70 -4.46 8.43
CA VAL A 140 -3.47 -5.26 8.62
C VAL A 140 -3.35 -5.78 10.05
N ILE A 141 -3.70 -4.95 11.04
CA ILE A 141 -3.73 -5.36 12.46
C ILE A 141 -4.76 -6.46 12.66
N SER A 142 -5.95 -6.35 12.05
CA SER A 142 -7.00 -7.37 12.17
C SER A 142 -6.57 -8.74 11.65
N GLN A 143 -5.70 -8.77 10.65
CA GLN A 143 -5.20 -10.01 10.05
C GLN A 143 -4.13 -10.71 10.90
N THR A 144 -3.46 -9.97 11.77
CA THR A 144 -2.25 -10.46 12.48
C THR A 144 -2.44 -10.58 13.99
N MET A 145 -3.48 -9.95 14.56
CA MET A 145 -3.69 -9.84 16.01
C MET A 145 -5.09 -10.30 16.41
N GLN A 146 -5.19 -10.87 17.62
CA GLN A 146 -6.46 -11.19 18.29
C GLN A 146 -6.72 -10.26 19.49
N SER A 147 -5.67 -9.70 20.08
CA SER A 147 -5.74 -8.72 21.15
C SER A 147 -4.53 -7.79 21.10
N VAL A 148 -4.72 -6.51 21.39
CA VAL A 148 -3.65 -5.50 21.42
C VAL A 148 -3.84 -4.59 22.64
N ASP A 149 -2.75 -4.20 23.28
CA ASP A 149 -2.80 -3.21 24.36
C ASP A 149 -3.28 -1.85 23.84
N ARG A 150 -4.16 -1.18 24.60
CA ARG A 150 -4.79 0.07 24.18
C ARG A 150 -3.75 1.14 23.86
N ALA A 151 -2.75 1.31 24.72
CA ALA A 151 -1.71 2.31 24.55
C ALA A 151 -0.89 2.09 23.26
N VAL A 152 -0.64 0.83 22.90
CA VAL A 152 0.07 0.47 21.66
C VAL A 152 -0.80 0.81 20.45
N LEU A 153 -2.09 0.46 20.49
CA LEU A 153 -3.00 0.71 19.38
C LEU A 153 -3.30 2.21 19.19
N GLU A 154 -3.41 2.97 20.29
CA GLU A 154 -3.54 4.45 20.26
C GLU A 154 -2.32 5.08 19.57
N SER A 155 -1.11 4.60 19.90
CA SER A 155 0.13 5.03 19.24
C SER A 155 0.19 4.66 17.76
N TRP A 156 -0.24 3.45 17.38
CA TRP A 156 -0.20 3.01 15.98
C TRP A 156 -1.21 3.72 15.10
N LEU A 157 -2.38 4.07 15.63
CA LEU A 157 -3.44 4.78 14.88
C LEU A 157 -3.31 6.31 14.97
N ASN A 158 -2.40 6.81 15.81
CA ASN A 158 -2.30 8.23 16.17
C ASN A 158 -3.67 8.82 16.55
N LEU A 159 -4.38 8.11 17.44
CA LEU A 159 -5.69 8.49 17.96
C LEU A 159 -5.72 8.25 19.47
N ASN A 160 -6.41 9.13 20.19
CA ASN A 160 -6.52 9.05 21.65
C ASN A 160 -7.96 9.32 22.11
N GLY A 161 -8.30 8.84 23.30
CA GLY A 161 -9.56 9.19 23.98
C GLY A 161 -10.81 8.81 23.19
N GLU A 162 -11.78 9.73 23.10
CA GLU A 162 -13.08 9.48 22.47
C GLU A 162 -12.97 9.18 20.96
N ALA A 163 -12.05 9.84 20.26
CA ALA A 163 -11.83 9.61 18.82
C ALA A 163 -11.33 8.18 18.57
N PHE A 164 -10.44 7.68 19.43
CA PHE A 164 -9.99 6.29 19.40
C PHE A 164 -11.15 5.33 19.67
N ASP A 165 -11.91 5.56 20.75
CA ASP A 165 -13.00 4.67 21.12
C ASP A 165 -14.09 4.61 20.04
N LYS A 166 -14.37 5.74 19.37
CA LYS A 166 -15.29 5.81 18.23
C LYS A 166 -14.77 5.01 17.04
N PHE A 167 -13.52 5.22 16.63
CA PHE A 167 -12.93 4.52 15.49
C PHE A 167 -12.89 2.99 15.72
N VAL A 168 -12.44 2.56 16.89
CA VAL A 168 -12.33 1.13 17.23
C VAL A 168 -13.70 0.44 17.24
N LYS A 169 -14.75 1.11 17.77
CA LYS A 169 -16.09 0.52 17.86
C LYS A 169 -16.89 0.63 16.57
N GLU A 170 -16.96 1.82 15.98
CA GLU A 170 -17.84 2.12 14.85
C GLU A 170 -17.22 1.74 13.51
N THR A 171 -15.90 1.98 13.35
CA THR A 171 -15.20 1.73 12.08
C THR A 171 -14.63 0.33 12.03
N CYS A 172 -13.95 -0.11 13.09
CA CYS A 172 -13.31 -1.43 13.12
C CYS A 172 -14.24 -2.57 13.59
N GLY A 173 -15.27 -2.25 14.38
CA GLY A 173 -16.14 -3.26 14.99
C GLY A 173 -15.43 -4.10 16.08
N TRP A 174 -14.42 -3.54 16.74
CA TRP A 174 -13.65 -4.20 17.80
C TRP A 174 -14.18 -3.81 19.18
N SER A 175 -13.83 -4.59 20.20
CA SER A 175 -14.27 -4.35 21.58
C SER A 175 -13.13 -3.86 22.47
N VAL A 176 -13.36 -2.80 23.23
CA VAL A 176 -12.41 -2.25 24.21
C VAL A 176 -12.71 -2.83 25.59
N GLY A 177 -11.82 -3.67 26.10
CA GLY A 177 -11.86 -4.28 27.43
C GLY A 177 -10.84 -3.66 28.37
N GLY A 178 -11.12 -2.46 28.89
CA GLY A 178 -10.21 -1.74 29.80
C GLY A 178 -8.92 -1.32 29.10
N SER A 179 -7.81 -1.98 29.45
CA SER A 179 -6.48 -1.73 28.86
C SER A 179 -6.20 -2.50 27.58
N THR A 180 -7.09 -3.41 27.16
CA THR A 180 -6.85 -4.27 25.99
C THR A 180 -8.00 -4.13 24.99
N VAL A 181 -7.67 -4.10 23.71
CA VAL A 181 -8.62 -4.14 22.60
C VAL A 181 -8.66 -5.56 22.05
N SER A 182 -9.84 -6.16 21.97
CA SER A 182 -10.06 -7.49 21.40
C SER A 182 -10.54 -7.38 19.96
N ILE A 183 -9.87 -8.12 19.08
CA ILE A 183 -10.10 -8.15 17.65
C ILE A 183 -10.84 -9.45 17.33
N PRO A 184 -11.98 -9.41 16.62
CA PRO A 184 -12.72 -10.60 16.23
C PRO A 184 -11.87 -11.57 15.39
N LEU A 185 -12.12 -12.87 15.56
CA LEU A 185 -11.48 -13.89 14.74
C LEU A 185 -11.96 -13.79 13.28
N ASN A 186 -11.01 -13.93 12.36
CA ASN A 186 -11.20 -13.96 10.92
C ASN A 186 -10.30 -15.06 10.33
N LYS A 187 -10.36 -15.24 9.00
CA LYS A 187 -9.62 -16.31 8.31
C LYS A 187 -8.10 -16.20 8.45
N GLU A 188 -7.58 -15.00 8.68
CA GLU A 188 -6.15 -14.69 8.70
C GLU A 188 -5.57 -14.75 10.13
N ASN A 189 -6.31 -14.25 11.14
CA ASN A 189 -5.83 -14.22 12.53
C ASN A 189 -6.21 -15.46 13.36
N GLU A 190 -7.05 -16.35 12.84
CA GLU A 190 -7.40 -17.60 13.50
C GLU A 190 -6.23 -18.59 13.44
N ALA A 191 -5.79 -19.08 14.59
CA ALA A 191 -4.73 -20.08 14.67
C ALA A 191 -5.20 -21.41 14.07
N ARG A 192 -4.76 -21.72 12.85
CA ARG A 192 -5.11 -22.95 12.13
C ARG A 192 -3.96 -23.94 12.16
N GLY A 193 -4.20 -25.10 12.77
CA GLY A 193 -3.27 -26.22 12.66
C GLY A 193 -3.29 -26.81 11.26
N THR A 194 -2.19 -26.67 10.51
CA THR A 194 -2.03 -27.39 9.25
C THR A 194 -1.54 -28.80 9.52
N VAL A 195 -2.42 -29.80 9.36
CA VAL A 195 -1.99 -31.20 9.32
C VAL A 195 -1.34 -31.42 7.95
N VAL A 196 -0.02 -31.32 7.89
CA VAL A 196 0.75 -31.67 6.70
C VAL A 196 0.77 -33.18 6.59
N ARG A 197 -0.23 -33.73 5.89
CA ARG A 197 -0.23 -35.13 5.46
C ARG A 197 0.02 -35.16 3.97
N GLU A 198 1.19 -35.64 3.56
CA GLU A 198 1.46 -35.92 2.16
C GLU A 198 0.56 -37.06 1.70
N ASN A 199 -0.48 -36.73 0.94
CA ASN A 199 -1.30 -37.73 0.26
C ASN A 199 -0.70 -38.01 -1.10
N VAL A 200 0.33 -38.86 -1.11
CA VAL A 200 0.96 -39.28 -2.36
C VAL A 200 0.05 -40.28 -3.06
N LYS A 201 -0.61 -39.84 -4.13
CA LYS A 201 -1.50 -40.69 -4.92
C LYS A 201 -0.68 -41.55 -5.87
N PHE A 202 -1.11 -42.80 -6.09
CA PHE A 202 -0.46 -43.71 -7.03
C PHE A 202 -0.28 -43.10 -8.44
N ASP A 203 -1.24 -42.29 -8.89
CA ASP A 203 -1.17 -41.58 -10.18
C ASP A 203 0.03 -40.64 -10.31
N GLN A 204 0.54 -40.11 -9.20
CA GLN A 204 1.74 -39.25 -9.19
C GLN A 204 3.01 -40.05 -9.54
N PHE A 205 2.98 -41.37 -9.38
CA PHE A 205 4.06 -42.29 -9.79
C PHE A 205 3.87 -42.89 -11.19
N SER A 206 2.75 -42.60 -11.86
CA SER A 206 2.41 -43.20 -13.16
C SER A 206 3.50 -43.01 -14.22
N ARG A 207 4.16 -41.84 -14.27
CA ARG A 207 5.28 -41.57 -15.20
C ARG A 207 6.52 -42.41 -14.90
N MET A 208 6.81 -42.64 -13.63
CA MET A 208 7.96 -43.43 -13.19
C MET A 208 7.73 -44.92 -13.47
N ILE A 209 6.52 -45.42 -13.20
CA ILE A 209 6.10 -46.79 -13.49
C ILE A 209 6.10 -47.01 -15.01
N LYS A 210 5.51 -46.10 -15.79
CA LYS A 210 5.49 -46.20 -17.26
C LYS A 210 6.90 -46.32 -17.83
N ARG A 211 7.83 -45.45 -17.39
CA ARG A 211 9.23 -45.47 -17.83
C ARG A 211 9.99 -46.74 -17.42
N ALA A 212 9.61 -47.38 -16.32
CA ALA A 212 10.20 -48.64 -15.89
C ALA A 212 9.79 -49.84 -16.76
N TYR A 213 8.65 -49.75 -17.47
CA TYR A 213 8.11 -50.81 -18.33
C TYR A 213 8.25 -50.53 -19.84
N GLU A 214 8.70 -49.33 -20.23
CA GLU A 214 9.13 -49.04 -21.61
C GLU A 214 10.50 -49.72 -21.85
N GLN A 215 10.52 -50.85 -22.58
CA GLN A 215 11.77 -51.46 -23.04
C GLN A 215 12.49 -50.49 -23.99
N PRO A 216 13.83 -50.31 -23.87
CA PRO A 216 14.58 -49.54 -24.84
C PRO A 216 14.47 -50.23 -26.21
N ALA A 217 13.98 -49.48 -27.20
CA ALA A 217 13.98 -49.88 -28.61
C ALA A 217 15.39 -49.91 -29.17
#